data_AF-A0A7Y3CGE7-F1
#
_entry.id   AF-A0A7Y3CGE7-F1
#
_cell.length_a   1.000
_cell.length_b   1.000
_cell.length_c   1.000
_cell.angle_alpha   90.00
_cell.angle_beta   90.00
_cell.angle_gamma   90.00
#
_symmetry.space_group_name_H-M   'P 1'
#
loop_
_entity.id
_entity.type
_entity.pdbx_description
1 polymer ?
#
loop_
_entity_poly.entity_id
_entity_poly.type
_entity_poly.pdbx_seq_one_letter_code
_entity_poly.pdbx_strand_id
1 'polypeptide(L)'
;MNVLSGNISSMIFKQVVTGGMGDITLDSGLLNVFMELDGRKNLGMVAQKTGLNMGEIRNAISKLLKMKLVESSTENILMVEGEFFNFLNAQLSLAVGPIAGVLIEDEIVNMGHGIASFPASKAAELVEIISMTIEHEEKRSVFKVSMVKKLKEKGY
;
A
#
# COMPACT_ATOMS: atom_id res chain seq x y z
N MET A 1 -12.46 -0.56 22.48
CA MET A 1 -11.12 -1.17 22.34
C MET A 1 -10.15 -0.10 21.89
N ASN A 2 -9.00 0.06 22.56
CA ASN A 2 -8.01 1.10 22.22
C ASN A 2 -7.13 0.60 21.07
N VAL A 3 -7.68 0.56 19.86
CA VAL A 3 -7.03 0.03 18.64
C VAL A 3 -5.75 0.77 18.24
N LEU A 4 -5.48 1.92 18.86
CA LEU A 4 -4.33 2.76 18.56
C LEU A 4 -3.14 2.55 19.50
N SER A 5 -3.13 1.57 20.41
CA SER A 5 -1.97 1.36 21.30
C SER A 5 -0.72 0.88 20.52
N GLY A 6 0.43 1.53 20.71
CA GLY A 6 1.71 1.15 20.07
C GLY A 6 2.03 1.90 18.77
N ASN A 7 2.83 1.28 17.89
CA ASN A 7 3.16 1.83 16.57
C ASN A 7 1.97 1.64 15.60
N ILE A 8 1.43 2.74 15.10
CA ILE A 8 0.24 2.75 14.24
C ILE A 8 0.57 3.00 12.76
N SER A 9 1.84 3.16 12.39
CA SER A 9 2.24 3.57 11.03
C SER A 9 1.82 2.58 9.95
N SER A 10 1.74 1.29 10.27
CA SER A 10 1.30 0.23 9.36
C SER A 10 -0.22 0.04 9.29
N MET A 11 -0.98 0.69 10.16
CA MET A 11 -2.43 0.51 10.21
C MET A 11 -3.11 1.16 9.01
N ILE A 12 -4.19 0.55 8.54
CA ILE A 12 -5.01 1.05 7.44
C ILE A 12 -6.41 1.34 7.94
N PHE A 13 -6.93 2.50 7.56
CA PHE A 13 -8.29 2.92 7.84
C PHE A 13 -8.99 3.25 6.54
N LYS A 14 -10.29 3.01 6.49
CA LYS A 14 -11.14 3.38 5.36
C LYS A 14 -12.32 4.22 5.82
N GLN A 15 -12.77 5.13 4.96
CA GLN A 15 -13.98 5.92 5.19
C GLN A 15 -15.22 5.03 5.22
N VAL A 16 -16.12 5.33 6.14
CA VAL A 16 -17.47 4.77 6.21
C VAL A 16 -18.41 5.83 5.65
N VAL A 17 -18.78 5.69 4.37
CA VAL A 17 -19.76 6.57 3.73
C VAL A 17 -21.17 6.09 4.09
N THR A 18 -21.59 6.33 5.32
CA THR A 18 -23.01 6.30 5.67
C THR A 18 -23.62 7.64 5.26
N GLY A 19 -24.76 7.61 4.56
CA GLY A 19 -25.37 8.74 3.83
C GLY A 19 -25.88 9.93 4.68
N GLY A 20 -25.09 10.38 5.66
CA GLY A 20 -25.39 11.47 6.59
C GLY A 20 -24.18 12.37 6.83
N MET A 21 -23.48 12.78 5.76
CA MET A 21 -22.43 13.83 5.82
C MET A 21 -22.97 15.25 6.06
N GLY A 22 -24.28 15.41 6.23
CA GLY A 22 -24.94 16.72 6.29
C GLY A 22 -24.54 17.60 7.47
N ASP A 23 -24.12 17.03 8.60
CA ASP A 23 -23.99 17.76 9.87
C ASP A 23 -22.61 17.66 10.55
N ILE A 24 -21.60 17.08 9.89
CA ILE A 24 -20.28 16.87 10.51
C ILE A 24 -19.30 17.95 10.07
N THR A 25 -19.04 18.92 10.95
CA THR A 25 -17.96 19.91 10.78
C THR A 25 -16.60 19.26 11.03
N LEU A 26 -15.81 19.10 9.98
CA LEU A 26 -14.41 18.70 10.04
C LEU A 26 -13.53 19.94 9.87
N ASP A 27 -12.50 20.08 10.71
CA ASP A 27 -11.44 21.07 10.48
C ASP A 27 -10.60 20.68 9.25
N SER A 28 -9.87 21.63 8.65
CA SER A 28 -9.14 21.41 7.40
C SER A 28 -8.10 20.29 7.48
N GLY A 29 -7.45 20.12 8.63
CA GLY A 29 -6.50 19.04 8.87
C GLY A 29 -7.19 17.68 8.94
N LEU A 30 -8.31 17.59 9.67
CA LEU A 30 -9.09 16.37 9.84
C LEU A 30 -9.76 15.93 8.53
N LEU A 31 -10.24 16.89 7.73
CA LEU A 31 -10.80 16.63 6.41
C LEU A 31 -9.74 16.08 5.45
N ASN A 32 -8.54 16.67 5.43
CA ASN A 32 -7.45 16.19 4.58
C ASN A 32 -7.04 14.75 4.94
N VAL A 33 -6.92 14.45 6.24
CA VAL A 33 -6.66 13.07 6.68
C VAL A 33 -7.80 12.15 6.24
N PHE A 34 -9.05 12.53 6.52
CA PHE A 34 -10.22 11.73 6.15
C PHE A 34 -10.23 11.38 4.65
N MET A 35 -10.00 12.37 3.77
CA MET A 35 -9.96 12.20 2.32
C MET A 35 -8.89 11.21 1.84
N GLU A 36 -7.79 11.05 2.57
CA GLU A 36 -6.72 10.11 2.22
C GLU A 36 -6.96 8.66 2.69
N LEU A 37 -7.96 8.44 3.57
CA LEU A 37 -8.28 7.12 4.13
C LEU A 37 -9.17 6.30 3.19
N ASP A 38 -8.59 5.85 2.09
CA ASP A 38 -9.23 5.03 1.06
C ASP A 38 -9.26 3.53 1.38
N GLY A 39 -8.71 3.11 2.53
CA GLY A 39 -8.54 1.69 2.86
C GLY A 39 -7.38 1.00 2.15
N ARG A 40 -6.52 1.75 1.46
CA ARG A 40 -5.33 1.25 0.74
C ARG A 40 -4.04 1.79 1.33
N LYS A 41 -4.05 3.04 1.81
CA LYS A 41 -2.87 3.69 2.41
C LYS A 41 -2.77 3.40 3.90
N ASN A 42 -1.54 3.13 4.35
CA ASN A 42 -1.25 3.07 5.79
C ASN A 42 -1.06 4.46 6.39
N LEU A 43 -1.18 4.56 7.71
CA LEU A 43 -1.07 5.83 8.41
C LEU A 43 0.29 6.53 8.26
N GLY A 44 1.38 5.79 8.01
CA GLY A 44 2.69 6.36 7.70
C GLY A 44 2.70 7.10 6.36
N MET A 45 2.06 6.53 5.34
CA MET A 45 1.92 7.16 4.02
C MET A 45 0.98 8.38 4.08
N VAL A 46 -0.11 8.26 4.83
CA VAL A 46 -1.03 9.38 5.08
C VAL A 46 -0.30 10.51 5.79
N ALA A 47 0.55 10.22 6.77
CA ALA A 47 1.41 11.20 7.45
C ALA A 47 2.31 11.95 6.45
N GLN A 48 3.04 11.21 5.60
CA GLN A 48 3.92 11.81 4.58
C GLN A 48 3.15 12.70 3.60
N LYS A 49 1.98 12.25 3.14
CA LYS A 49 1.20 12.97 2.12
C LYS A 49 0.48 14.21 2.68
N THR A 50 0.03 14.14 3.92
CA THR A 50 -0.64 15.27 4.59
C THR A 50 0.34 16.24 5.26
N GLY A 51 1.63 15.88 5.35
CA GLY A 51 2.65 16.64 6.07
C GLY A 51 2.51 16.61 7.59
N LEU A 52 1.65 15.73 8.12
CA LEU A 52 1.37 15.59 9.55
C LEU A 52 2.29 14.57 10.19
N ASN A 53 2.62 14.76 11.45
CA ASN A 53 3.37 13.77 12.23
C ASN A 53 2.45 12.65 12.75
N MET A 54 3.06 11.55 13.22
CA MET A 54 2.30 10.38 13.71
C MET A 54 1.43 10.66 14.94
N GLY A 55 1.75 11.67 15.75
CA GLY A 55 0.92 12.11 16.88
C GLY A 55 -0.34 12.84 16.42
N GLU A 56 -0.22 13.68 15.40
CA GLU A 56 -1.34 14.38 14.75
C GLU A 56 -2.25 13.40 14.02
N ILE A 57 -1.68 12.47 13.25
CA ILE A 57 -2.44 11.39 12.60
C ILE A 57 -3.20 10.55 13.62
N ARG A 58 -2.55 10.16 14.73
CA ARG A 58 -3.21 9.43 15.82
C ARG A 58 -4.42 10.20 16.36
N ASN A 59 -4.27 11.50 16.59
CA ASN A 59 -5.36 12.34 17.09
C ASN A 59 -6.49 12.46 16.06
N ALA A 60 -6.15 12.63 14.77
CA ALA A 60 -7.13 12.67 13.69
C ALA A 60 -7.93 11.37 13.58
N ILE A 61 -7.25 10.21 13.54
CA ILE A 61 -7.89 8.89 13.50
C ILE A 61 -8.75 8.64 14.74
N SER A 62 -8.29 9.05 15.92
CA SER A 62 -9.07 8.94 17.16
C SER A 62 -10.38 9.73 17.09
N LYS A 63 -10.35 10.95 16.52
CA LYS A 63 -11.55 11.78 16.31
C LYS A 63 -12.48 11.15 15.29
N LEU A 64 -11.96 10.71 14.14
CA LEU A 64 -12.74 10.09 13.07
C LEU A 64 -13.41 8.77 13.51
N LEU A 65 -12.72 7.95 14.30
CA LEU A 65 -13.28 6.73 14.90
C LEU A 65 -14.42 7.04 15.88
N LYS A 66 -14.25 8.06 16.73
CA LYS A 66 -15.31 8.52 17.65
C LYS A 66 -16.56 9.00 16.89
N MET A 67 -16.35 9.65 15.75
CA MET A 67 -17.41 10.10 14.84
C MET A 67 -17.98 8.97 13.98
N LYS A 68 -17.44 7.74 14.08
CA LYS A 68 -17.79 6.58 13.23
C LYS A 68 -17.67 6.85 11.72
N LEU A 69 -16.79 7.78 11.36
CA LEU A 69 -16.51 8.15 9.99
C LEU A 69 -15.50 7.23 9.31
N VAL A 70 -14.69 6.52 10.11
CA VAL A 70 -13.69 5.59 9.61
C VAL A 70 -13.74 4.30 10.41
N GLU A 71 -13.30 3.22 9.79
CA GLU A 71 -13.09 1.94 10.48
C GLU A 71 -11.68 1.43 10.22
N SER A 72 -11.11 0.75 11.23
CA SER A 72 -9.85 0.04 11.05
C SER A 72 -10.09 -1.13 10.11
N SER A 73 -9.35 -1.19 9.00
CA SER A 73 -9.29 -2.42 8.23
C SER A 73 -8.43 -3.39 9.02
N THR A 74 -9.06 -4.26 9.82
CA THR A 74 -8.38 -5.30 10.63
C THR A 74 -7.86 -6.44 9.75
N GLU A 75 -7.46 -6.15 8.52
CA GLU A 75 -6.62 -7.08 7.78
C GLU A 75 -5.20 -6.85 8.32
N ASN A 76 -4.66 -7.86 9.01
CA ASN A 76 -3.21 -7.98 9.17
C ASN A 76 -2.66 -8.11 7.76
N ILE A 77 -2.39 -6.97 7.12
CA ILE A 77 -1.88 -6.95 5.76
C ILE A 77 -0.48 -7.51 5.85
N LEU A 78 -0.35 -8.78 5.48
CA LEU A 78 0.93 -9.40 5.23
C LEU A 78 1.68 -8.48 4.26
N MET A 79 2.86 -8.05 4.64
CA MET A 79 3.71 -7.22 3.79
C MET A 79 4.57 -8.13 2.93
N VAL A 80 4.89 -7.67 1.74
CA VAL A 80 5.89 -8.34 0.91
C VAL A 80 7.24 -8.23 1.58
N GLU A 81 7.90 -9.38 1.76
CA GLU A 81 9.24 -9.43 2.34
C GLU A 81 10.30 -8.92 1.36
N GLY A 82 11.37 -8.32 1.87
CA GLY A 82 12.48 -7.82 1.02
C GLY A 82 13.11 -8.89 0.12
N GLU A 83 13.09 -10.16 0.53
CA GLU A 83 13.56 -11.28 -0.30
C GLU A 83 12.77 -11.40 -1.61
N PHE A 84 11.45 -11.16 -1.57
CA PHE A 84 10.62 -11.19 -2.77
C PHE A 84 11.00 -10.04 -3.72
N PHE A 85 11.22 -8.83 -3.22
CA PHE A 85 11.65 -7.70 -4.05
C PHE A 85 13.03 -7.94 -4.67
N ASN A 86 13.97 -8.53 -3.92
CA ASN A 86 15.27 -8.93 -4.46
C ASN A 86 15.12 -9.94 -5.61
N PHE A 87 14.24 -10.93 -5.44
CA PHE A 87 13.96 -11.92 -6.48
C PHE A 87 13.28 -11.29 -7.70
N LEU A 88 12.27 -10.45 -7.47
CA LEU A 88 11.55 -9.71 -8.52
C LEU A 88 12.52 -8.86 -9.35
N ASN A 89 13.39 -8.10 -8.69
CA ASN A 89 14.41 -7.29 -9.35
C ASN A 89 15.41 -8.14 -10.15
N ALA A 90 15.88 -9.25 -9.58
CA ALA A 90 16.78 -10.16 -10.29
C ALA A 90 16.14 -10.75 -11.55
N GLN A 91 14.89 -11.20 -11.46
CA GLN A 91 14.16 -11.76 -12.61
C GLN A 91 13.87 -10.70 -13.67
N LEU A 92 13.42 -9.50 -13.27
CA LEU A 92 13.14 -8.41 -14.20
C LEU A 92 14.42 -7.93 -14.89
N SER A 93 15.55 -7.88 -14.17
CA SER A 93 16.85 -7.47 -14.72
C SER A 93 17.32 -8.36 -15.88
N LEU A 94 16.95 -9.65 -15.89
CA LEU A 94 17.24 -10.55 -17.03
C LEU A 94 16.49 -10.15 -18.31
N ALA A 95 15.33 -9.49 -18.15
CA ALA A 95 14.48 -9.07 -19.25
C ALA A 95 14.83 -7.65 -19.74
N VAL A 96 14.92 -6.68 -18.83
CA VAL A 96 15.01 -5.23 -19.13
C VAL A 96 16.34 -4.60 -18.72
N GLY A 97 17.24 -5.35 -18.09
CA GLY A 97 18.55 -4.87 -17.65
C GLY A 97 18.53 -4.11 -16.31
N PRO A 98 19.58 -3.34 -15.99
CA PRO A 98 19.80 -2.77 -14.66
C PRO A 98 18.77 -1.71 -14.25
N ILE A 99 17.94 -1.23 -15.19
CA ILE A 99 16.85 -0.29 -14.90
C ILE A 99 15.67 -0.94 -14.14
N ALA A 100 15.66 -2.28 -14.05
CA ALA A 100 14.59 -3.05 -13.38
C ALA A 100 14.22 -2.51 -11.99
N GLY A 101 15.21 -2.15 -11.17
CA GLY A 101 14.97 -1.65 -9.82
C GLY A 101 14.17 -0.35 -9.81
N VAL A 102 14.48 0.57 -10.73
CA VAL A 102 13.77 1.85 -10.88
C VAL A 102 12.35 1.61 -11.37
N LEU A 103 12.15 0.72 -12.35
CA LEU A 103 10.81 0.38 -12.84
C LEU A 103 9.91 -0.23 -11.76
N ILE A 104 10.47 -1.07 -10.89
CA ILE A 104 9.74 -1.66 -9.75
C ILE A 104 9.35 -0.56 -8.76
N GLU A 105 10.27 0.33 -8.41
CA GLU A 105 10.02 1.42 -7.48
C GLU A 105 8.97 2.40 -8.02
N ASP A 106 9.10 2.81 -9.28
CA ASP A 106 8.14 3.67 -9.97
C ASP A 106 6.73 3.05 -9.96
N GLU A 107 6.62 1.75 -10.25
CA GLU A 107 5.32 1.09 -10.27
C GLU A 107 4.71 0.96 -8.86
N ILE A 108 5.52 0.65 -7.85
CA ILE A 108 5.06 0.64 -6.46
C ILE A 108 4.52 2.02 -6.04
N VAL A 109 5.20 3.09 -6.43
CA VAL A 109 4.76 4.47 -6.17
C VAL A 109 3.49 4.80 -6.96
N ASN A 110 3.38 4.38 -8.23
CA ASN A 110 2.18 4.54 -9.05
C ASN A 110 0.96 3.82 -8.44
N MET A 111 1.17 2.66 -7.82
CA MET A 111 0.15 1.94 -7.06
C MET A 111 -0.22 2.64 -5.73
N GLY A 112 0.45 3.74 -5.38
CA GLY A 112 0.21 4.48 -4.15
C GLY A 112 0.76 3.79 -2.91
N HIS A 113 1.81 2.97 -3.08
CA HIS A 113 2.48 2.23 -2.02
C HIS A 113 3.97 2.62 -1.91
N GLY A 114 4.60 2.24 -0.80
CA GLY A 114 6.04 2.33 -0.62
C GLY A 114 6.65 0.93 -0.53
N ILE A 115 7.90 0.76 -0.98
CA ILE A 115 8.58 -0.55 -1.00
C ILE A 115 8.65 -1.21 0.38
N ALA A 116 8.84 -0.41 1.44
CA ALA A 116 8.91 -0.88 2.82
C ALA A 116 7.54 -1.23 3.43
N SER A 117 6.44 -0.93 2.74
CA SER A 117 5.08 -1.14 3.24
C SER A 117 4.14 -1.67 2.16
N PHE A 118 4.67 -2.44 1.22
CA PHE A 118 3.90 -2.95 0.09
C PHE A 118 3.04 -4.17 0.49
N PRO A 119 1.72 -4.18 0.21
CA PRO A 119 0.83 -5.28 0.59
C PRO A 119 1.11 -6.58 -0.19
N ALA A 120 1.15 -7.73 0.49
CA ALA A 120 1.26 -9.04 -0.13
C ALA A 120 0.09 -9.35 -1.08
N SER A 121 -1.12 -8.94 -0.72
CA SER A 121 -2.33 -9.06 -1.57
C SER A 121 -2.22 -8.32 -2.91
N LYS A 122 -1.25 -7.40 -3.03
CA LYS A 122 -0.96 -6.63 -4.24
C LYS A 122 0.26 -7.13 -5.01
N ALA A 123 0.97 -8.14 -4.50
CA ALA A 123 2.17 -8.68 -5.16
C ALA A 123 1.87 -9.27 -6.54
N ALA A 124 0.75 -9.97 -6.69
CA ALA A 124 0.33 -10.51 -7.99
C ALA A 124 0.00 -9.41 -9.01
N GLU A 125 -0.65 -8.32 -8.56
CA GLU A 125 -0.98 -7.16 -9.40
C GLU A 125 0.29 -6.47 -9.89
N LEU A 126 1.26 -6.22 -8.99
CA LEU A 126 2.56 -5.64 -9.33
C LEU A 126 3.30 -6.47 -10.38
N VAL A 127 3.34 -7.80 -10.22
CA VAL A 127 3.98 -8.71 -11.19
C VAL A 127 3.34 -8.60 -12.57
N GLU A 128 2.00 -8.51 -12.63
CA GLU A 128 1.29 -8.41 -13.90
C GLU A 128 1.61 -7.08 -14.61
N ILE A 129 1.56 -5.95 -13.90
CA ILE A 129 1.86 -4.64 -14.47
C ILE A 129 3.31 -4.58 -14.97
N ILE A 130 4.26 -5.02 -14.13
CA ILE A 130 5.68 -5.05 -14.51
C ILE A 130 5.91 -5.92 -15.74
N SER A 131 5.22 -7.06 -15.85
CA SER A 131 5.39 -7.95 -17.00
C SER A 131 5.07 -7.27 -18.33
N MET A 132 4.19 -6.26 -18.33
CA MET A 132 3.84 -5.51 -19.54
C MET A 132 4.99 -4.64 -20.04
N THR A 133 5.95 -4.29 -19.19
CA THR A 133 7.13 -3.49 -19.56
C THR A 133 8.19 -4.32 -20.32
N ILE A 134 8.08 -5.65 -20.29
CA ILE A 134 9.00 -6.55 -20.99
C ILE A 134 8.59 -6.66 -22.46
N GLU A 135 9.35 -6.08 -23.38
CA GLU A 135 9.02 -6.09 -24.82
C GLU A 135 9.10 -7.49 -25.46
N HIS A 136 10.11 -8.28 -25.09
CA HIS A 136 10.33 -9.61 -25.65
C HIS A 136 9.39 -10.65 -25.05
N GLU A 137 8.48 -11.20 -25.85
CA GLU A 137 7.46 -12.14 -25.41
C GLU A 137 8.03 -13.40 -24.73
N GLU A 138 9.12 -13.96 -25.24
CA GLU A 138 9.79 -15.11 -24.63
C GLU A 138 10.28 -14.79 -23.22
N LYS A 139 10.98 -13.65 -23.06
CA LYS A 139 11.48 -13.20 -21.75
C LYS A 139 10.32 -12.88 -20.80
N ARG A 140 9.23 -12.29 -21.31
CA ARG A 140 8.01 -12.01 -20.55
C ARG A 140 7.38 -13.29 -20.02
N SER A 141 7.29 -14.33 -20.85
CA SER A 141 6.75 -15.63 -20.45
C SER A 141 7.59 -16.29 -19.35
N VAL A 142 8.92 -16.31 -19.52
CA VAL A 142 9.86 -16.82 -18.51
C VAL A 142 9.72 -16.06 -17.19
N PHE A 143 9.67 -14.72 -17.25
CA PHE A 143 9.47 -13.87 -16.08
C PHE A 143 8.16 -14.21 -15.35
N LYS A 144 7.03 -14.29 -16.07
CA LYS A 144 5.73 -14.62 -15.48
C LYS A 144 5.75 -15.98 -14.80
N VAL A 145 6.31 -17.01 -15.44
CA VAL A 145 6.41 -18.36 -14.86
C VAL A 145 7.23 -18.35 -13.57
N SER A 146 8.40 -17.71 -13.59
CA SER A 146 9.24 -17.54 -12.40
C SER A 146 8.51 -16.83 -11.27
N MET A 147 7.79 -15.75 -11.58
CA MET A 147 7.09 -14.97 -10.56
C MET A 147 5.89 -15.69 -9.98
N VAL A 148 5.08 -16.37 -10.81
CA VAL A 148 3.95 -17.19 -10.33
C VAL A 148 4.43 -18.28 -9.37
N LYS A 149 5.59 -18.90 -9.66
CA LYS A 149 6.18 -19.90 -8.75
C LYS A 149 6.55 -19.27 -7.40
N LYS A 150 7.19 -18.09 -7.41
CA LYS A 150 7.60 -17.40 -6.17
C LYS A 150 6.42 -16.89 -5.35
N LEU A 151 5.36 -16.39 -6.01
CA LEU A 151 4.12 -15.98 -5.34
C LEU A 151 3.48 -17.17 -4.59
N LYS A 152 3.40 -18.33 -5.23
CA LYS A 152 2.88 -19.57 -4.61
C LYS A 152 3.74 -20.05 -3.43
N GLU A 153 5.07 -19.93 -3.54
CA GLU A 153 6.00 -20.29 -2.46
C GLU A 153 5.82 -19.41 -1.22
N LYS A 154 5.58 -18.11 -1.42
CA LYS A 154 5.41 -17.12 -0.35
C LYS A 154 3.97 -17.01 0.18
N GLY A 155 2.99 -17.60 -0.52
CA GLY A 155 1.58 -17.53 -0.14
C GLY A 155 0.96 -16.14 -0.35
N TYR A 156 1.41 -15.42 -1.38
CA TYR A 156 0.89 -14.12 -1.80
C TYR A 156 -0.22 -14.24 -2.85
#